data_AF-A0A969VSG2-F1
#
_entry.id   AF-A0A969VSG2-F1
#
_cell.length_a   1.000
_cell.length_b   1.000
_cell.length_c   1.000
_cell.angle_alpha   90.00
_cell.angle_beta   90.00
_cell.angle_gamma   90.00
#
_symmetry.space_group_name_H-M   'P 1'
#
loop_
_entity.id
_entity.type
_entity.pdbx_description
1 polymer ?
#
loop_
_entity_poly.entity_id
_entity_poly.type
_entity_poly.pdbx_seq_one_letter_code
_entity_poly.pdbx_strand_id
1 'polypeptide(L)'
;MLQVSRYGAWKNVVKQAVDAGVAVPGMSGSLAYFDLYRRGRMTANLVQAQRDFFGSHTYERVDKEGSFHTVWDETFGSADSITTTGYNS
;
A
#
# COMPACT_ATOMS: atom_id res chain seq x y z
N MET A 1 -15.69 -18.10 30.74
CA MET A 1 -14.25 -17.96 30.43
C MET A 1 -14.12 -17.59 28.97
N LEU A 2 -13.63 -16.38 28.65
CA LEU A 2 -13.51 -15.92 27.27
C LEU A 2 -12.32 -16.61 26.59
N GLN A 3 -12.57 -17.46 25.59
CA GLN A 3 -11.51 -17.97 24.72
C GLN A 3 -10.97 -16.85 23.85
N VAL A 4 -9.81 -16.30 24.21
CA VAL A 4 -9.03 -15.44 23.31
C VAL A 4 -8.47 -16.34 22.20
N SER A 5 -8.82 -16.06 20.95
CA SER A 5 -8.28 -16.81 19.81
C SER A 5 -6.76 -16.63 19.75
N ARG A 6 -6.01 -17.66 19.27
CA ARG A 6 -4.54 -17.61 19.19
C ARG A 6 -4.04 -16.36 18.45
N TYR A 7 -4.75 -15.95 17.39
CA TYR A 7 -4.50 -14.71 16.66
C TYR A 7 -4.75 -13.44 17.49
N GLY A 8 -5.82 -13.40 18.31
CA GLY A 8 -6.07 -12.31 19.25
C GLY A 8 -4.98 -12.20 20.32
N ALA A 9 -4.55 -13.33 20.88
CA ALA A 9 -3.47 -13.38 21.87
C ALA A 9 -2.13 -12.89 21.27
N TRP A 10 -1.80 -13.32 20.05
CA TRP A 10 -0.59 -12.87 19.34
C TRP A 10 -0.56 -11.35 19.13
N LYS A 11 -1.67 -10.75 18.68
CA LYS A 11 -1.78 -9.28 18.58
C LYS A 11 -1.57 -8.57 19.92
N ASN A 12 -2.13 -9.12 21.00
CA ASN A 12 -1.98 -8.53 22.33
C ASN A 12 -0.53 -8.55 22.82
N VAL A 13 0.21 -9.64 22.57
CA VAL A 13 1.65 -9.73 22.90
C VAL A 13 2.46 -8.71 22.10
N VAL A 14 2.23 -8.60 20.78
CA VAL A 14 2.94 -7.62 19.95
C VAL A 14 2.65 -6.18 20.40
N LYS A 15 1.38 -5.86 20.73
CA LYS A 15 1.02 -4.55 21.29
C LYS A 15 1.77 -4.26 22.60
N GLN A 16 1.72 -5.18 23.57
CA GLN A 16 2.37 -4.98 24.87
C GLN A 16 3.89 -4.84 24.75
N ALA A 17 4.52 -5.58 23.84
CA ALA A 17 5.95 -5.44 23.57
C ALA A 17 6.30 -4.04 23.03
N VAL A 18 5.51 -3.50 22.09
CA VAL A 18 5.69 -2.13 21.57
C VAL A 18 5.45 -1.09 22.66
N ASP A 19 4.36 -1.21 23.43
CA ASP A 19 4.03 -0.31 24.53
C ASP A 19 5.14 -0.30 25.62
N ALA A 20 5.86 -1.42 25.80
CA ALA A 20 6.98 -1.58 26.74
C ALA A 20 8.36 -1.25 26.14
N GLY A 21 8.46 -0.83 24.87
CA GLY A 21 9.74 -0.56 24.20
C GLY A 21 10.58 -1.81 23.87
N VAL A 22 10.00 -3.01 23.94
CA VAL A 22 10.69 -4.28 23.70
C VAL A 22 10.62 -4.64 22.20
N ALA A 23 11.78 -4.72 21.56
CA ALA A 23 11.88 -5.09 20.16
C ALA A 23 11.50 -6.57 19.93
N VAL A 24 10.43 -6.81 19.15
CA VAL A 24 9.93 -8.15 18.79
C VAL A 24 9.84 -8.38 17.27
N PRO A 25 10.91 -8.11 16.49
CA PRO A 25 10.86 -7.99 15.02
C PRO A 25 10.34 -9.26 14.31
N GLY A 26 10.73 -10.46 14.77
CA GLY A 26 10.23 -11.70 14.18
C GLY A 26 8.73 -11.91 14.42
N MET A 27 8.25 -11.54 15.61
CA MET A 27 6.84 -11.71 16.01
C MET A 27 5.93 -10.68 15.36
N SER A 28 6.37 -9.42 15.22
CA SER A 28 5.64 -8.38 14.49
C SER A 28 5.69 -8.58 12.97
N GLY A 29 6.83 -8.97 12.41
CA GLY A 29 6.98 -9.28 10.98
C GLY A 29 6.12 -10.47 10.54
N SER A 30 6.13 -11.57 11.31
CA SER A 30 5.28 -12.73 11.02
C SER A 30 3.79 -12.41 11.16
N LEU A 31 3.41 -11.54 12.10
CA LEU A 31 2.02 -11.08 12.26
C LEU A 31 1.59 -10.24 11.06
N ALA A 32 2.44 -9.31 10.61
CA ALA A 32 2.19 -8.49 9.43
C ALA A 32 2.06 -9.36 8.16
N TYR A 33 2.93 -10.36 7.97
CA TYR A 33 2.82 -11.32 6.86
C TYR A 33 1.49 -12.08 6.89
N PHE A 34 1.11 -12.64 8.04
CA PHE A 34 -0.17 -13.34 8.19
C PHE A 34 -1.37 -12.42 7.92
N ASP A 35 -1.30 -11.17 8.38
CA ASP A 35 -2.34 -10.17 8.16
C ASP A 35 -2.43 -9.70 6.71
N LEU A 36 -1.32 -9.69 5.94
CA LEU A 36 -1.32 -9.45 4.51
C LEU A 36 -1.94 -10.62 3.75
N TYR A 37 -1.48 -11.85 4.04
CA TYR A 37 -1.91 -13.07 3.32
C TYR A 37 -3.43 -13.30 3.39
N ARG A 38 -4.06 -12.98 4.53
CA ARG A 38 -5.52 -13.15 4.73
C ARG A 38 -6.39 -11.99 4.24
N ARG A 39 -5.82 -10.93 3.64
CA ARG A 39 -6.57 -9.76 3.14
C ARG A 39 -6.76 -9.84 1.63
N GLY A 40 -8.00 -9.92 1.17
CA GLY A 40 -8.33 -9.92 -0.27
C GLY A 40 -8.08 -8.60 -1.00
N ARG A 41 -7.81 -7.49 -0.30
CA ARG A 41 -7.40 -6.21 -0.89
C ARG A 41 -6.28 -5.60 -0.04
N MET A 42 -5.17 -5.20 -0.69
CA MET A 42 -4.01 -4.59 -0.05
C MET A 42 -3.97 -3.07 -0.30
N THR A 43 -3.24 -2.34 0.54
CA THR A 43 -2.91 -0.91 0.37
C THR A 43 -1.93 -0.63 -0.78
N ALA A 44 -1.48 -1.67 -1.50
CA ALA A 44 -0.62 -1.54 -2.68
C ALA A 44 -1.27 -0.70 -3.81
N ASN A 45 -2.60 -0.57 -3.82
CA ASN A 45 -3.31 0.35 -4.72
C ASN A 45 -2.88 1.82 -4.52
N LEU A 46 -2.59 2.25 -3.29
CA LEU A 46 -2.09 3.59 -3.02
C LEU A 46 -0.65 3.77 -3.55
N VAL A 47 0.18 2.72 -3.44
CA VAL A 47 1.54 2.73 -3.99
C VAL A 47 1.49 2.81 -5.52
N GLN A 48 0.57 2.10 -6.18
CA GLN A 48 0.39 2.24 -7.64
C GLN A 48 -0.12 3.62 -8.03
N ALA A 49 -1.09 4.20 -7.30
CA ALA A 49 -1.51 5.57 -7.52
C ALA A 49 -0.37 6.58 -7.38
N GLN A 50 0.51 6.41 -6.38
CA GLN A 50 1.72 7.24 -6.21
C GLN A 50 2.73 7.06 -7.36
N ARG A 51 2.95 5.82 -7.82
CA ARG A 51 3.85 5.53 -8.96
C ARG A 51 3.34 6.15 -10.26
N ASP A 52 2.03 6.15 -10.47
CA ASP A 52 1.37 6.77 -11.61
C ASP A 52 1.40 8.31 -11.51
N PHE A 53 1.10 8.87 -10.33
CA PHE A 53 1.13 10.31 -10.06
C PHE A 53 2.50 10.94 -10.32
N PHE A 54 3.58 10.36 -9.81
CA PHE A 54 4.93 10.96 -9.87
C PHE A 54 5.76 10.57 -11.12
N GLY A 55 5.37 9.53 -11.85
CA GLY A 55 6.20 8.96 -12.90
C GLY A 55 5.45 8.23 -14.00
N SER A 56 4.14 8.43 -14.12
CA SER A 56 3.30 7.93 -15.22
C SER A 56 3.42 6.42 -15.46
N HIS A 57 3.74 5.66 -14.40
CA HIS A 57 4.04 4.24 -14.48
C HIS A 57 2.84 3.34 -14.78
N THR A 58 1.63 3.92 -14.86
CA THR A 58 0.35 3.24 -15.06
C THR A 58 -0.02 2.25 -13.93
N TYR A 59 -1.28 1.83 -13.91
CA TYR A 59 -1.79 0.83 -12.98
C TYR A 59 -2.92 -0.01 -13.59
N GLU A 60 -3.14 -1.21 -13.04
CA GLU A 60 -4.23 -2.10 -13.43
C GLU A 60 -5.52 -1.81 -12.63
N ARG A 61 -6.66 -2.07 -13.25
CA ARG A 61 -7.98 -1.91 -12.63
C ARG A 61 -8.61 -3.25 -12.27
N VAL A 62 -9.45 -3.24 -11.24
CA VAL A 62 -10.18 -4.45 -10.78
C VAL A 62 -11.49 -4.69 -11.54
N ASP A 63 -11.95 -3.70 -12.31
CA ASP A 63 -13.22 -3.72 -13.05
C ASP A 63 -13.03 -3.79 -14.58
N LYS A 64 -11.80 -3.59 -15.07
CA LYS A 64 -11.47 -3.62 -16.50
C LYS A 64 -10.02 -4.05 -16.71
N GLU A 65 -9.80 -5.00 -17.62
CA GLU A 65 -8.47 -5.42 -18.05
C GLU A 65 -7.74 -4.32 -18.83
N GLY A 66 -6.41 -4.33 -18.73
CA GLY A 66 -5.50 -3.36 -19.36
C GLY A 66 -4.72 -2.53 -18.34
N SER A 67 -3.85 -1.66 -18.85
CA SER A 67 -3.12 -0.68 -18.04
C SER A 67 -3.66 0.73 -18.25
N PHE A 68 -3.67 1.54 -17.19
CA PHE A 68 -4.30 2.84 -17.15
C PHE A 68 -3.36 3.89 -16.55
N HIS A 69 -3.20 5.03 -17.24
CA HIS A 69 -2.64 6.26 -16.66
C HIS A 69 -3.80 7.15 -16.21
N THR A 70 -3.65 7.88 -15.12
CA THR A 70 -4.57 8.94 -14.71
C THR A 70 -3.88 10.30 -14.77
N VAL A 71 -4.54 11.29 -15.37
CA VAL A 71 -4.13 12.70 -15.25
C VAL A 71 -4.65 13.20 -13.92
N TRP A 72 -3.77 13.28 -12.93
CA TRP A 72 -4.14 13.57 -11.54
C TRP A 72 -4.32 15.06 -11.23
N ASP A 73 -3.76 15.94 -12.07
CA ASP A 73 -3.83 17.39 -11.95
C ASP A 73 -3.62 18.02 -13.35
N GLU A 74 -4.52 18.91 -13.75
CA GLU A 74 -4.42 19.63 -15.03
C GLU A 74 -3.24 20.62 -15.04
N THR A 75 -2.88 21.16 -13.87
CA THR A 75 -1.77 22.11 -13.68
C THR A 75 -0.40 21.45 -13.82
N PHE A 76 -0.30 20.14 -13.55
CA PHE A 76 0.91 19.35 -13.82
C PHE A 76 0.95 18.81 -15.26
N GLY A 77 -0.07 19.04 -16.08
CA GLY A 77 -0.02 18.97 -17.55
C GLY A 77 0.45 17.62 -18.12
N SER A 78 -0.31 16.54 -17.90
CA SER A 78 0.06 15.25 -18.49
C SER A 78 -0.36 15.12 -19.96
N ALA A 79 0.59 14.70 -20.80
CA ALA A 79 0.35 14.04 -22.08
C ALA A 79 1.01 12.65 -22.19
N ASP A 80 1.87 12.26 -21.24
CA ASP A 80 2.76 11.08 -21.32
C ASP A 80 3.04 10.44 -19.94
N SER A 81 3.64 11.07 -18.92
CA SER A 81 4.30 12.38 -18.83
C SER A 81 5.56 12.37 -17.94
N ILE A 82 6.43 13.36 -18.18
CA ILE A 82 7.66 13.69 -17.45
C ILE A 82 7.76 15.23 -17.32
N THR A 83 8.15 15.73 -16.14
CA THR A 83 8.22 17.16 -15.72
C THR A 83 8.00 18.22 -16.83
N THR A 84 6.84 18.88 -16.82
CA THR A 84 6.39 19.85 -17.82
C THR A 84 7.32 21.05 -18.02
N THR A 85 8.28 20.92 -18.96
CA THR A 85 8.85 21.99 -19.82
C THR A 85 9.60 21.30 -20.97
N GLY A 86 9.12 21.37 -22.22
CA GLY A 86 9.91 20.81 -23.33
C GLY A 86 9.28 20.70 -24.73
N TYR A 87 7.94 20.66 -24.86
CA TYR A 87 7.28 20.56 -26.17
C TYR A 87 6.32 21.73 -26.42
N ASN A 88 6.82 22.75 -27.10
CA ASN A 88 6.01 23.77 -27.78
C ASN A 88 6.68 24.10 -29.13
N SER A 89 5.90 23.90 -30.20
CA SER A 89 6.08 24.38 -31.59
C SER A 89 7.48 24.27 -32.23
#